data_AF-A0A2T6EBC4-F1
#
_entry.id   AF-A0A2T6EBC4-F1
#
_cell.length_a   1.000
_cell.length_b   1.000
_cell.length_c   1.000
_cell.angle_alpha   90.00
_cell.angle_beta   90.00
_cell.angle_gamma   90.00
#
_symmetry.space_group_name_H-M   'P 1'
#
loop_
_entity.id
_entity.type
_entity.pdbx_description
1 polymer ?
#
loop_
_entity_poly.entity_id
_entity_poly.type
_entity_poly.pdbx_seq_one_letter_code
_entity_poly.pdbx_strand_id
1 'polypeptide(L)'
;MSQQRSDNRSTRKVTLFPQRDKTVLQQLEDQGFQIPYQCREGYCGACRMTLISGRIEEVGDPIAFCGANDILACSCKVVVDATVEFWD
;
A
#
# COMPACT_ATOMS: atom_id res chain seq x y z
N MET A 1 -26.55 20.49 -5.05
CA MET A 1 -25.11 20.37 -5.39
C MET A 1 -24.41 20.19 -4.06
N SER A 2 -24.07 18.99 -3.61
CA SER A 2 -23.02 18.15 -4.20
C SER A 2 -23.28 16.66 -3.91
N GLN A 3 -23.46 15.91 -5.00
CA GLN A 3 -23.19 14.49 -5.25
C GLN A 3 -23.07 13.55 -4.02
N GLN A 4 -24.12 12.75 -3.80
CA GLN A 4 -23.99 11.36 -3.35
C GLN A 4 -22.94 10.66 -4.23
N ARG A 5 -21.83 10.22 -3.64
CA ARG A 5 -21.00 9.15 -4.21
C ARG A 5 -21.33 7.89 -3.44
N SER A 6 -21.92 6.92 -4.13
CA SER A 6 -22.08 5.56 -3.63
C SER A 6 -20.69 5.03 -3.26
N ASP A 7 -20.43 4.82 -1.97
CA ASP A 7 -19.22 4.15 -1.47
C ASP A 7 -19.26 2.66 -1.89
N ASN A 8 -18.97 2.39 -3.16
CA ASN A 8 -18.74 1.04 -3.68
C ASN A 8 -17.31 0.61 -3.35
N ARG A 9 -16.97 0.53 -2.06
CA ARG A 9 -15.65 0.09 -1.61
C ARG A 9 -15.49 -1.41 -1.86
N SER A 10 -14.93 -1.75 -3.00
CA SER A 10 -14.50 -3.12 -3.32
C SER A 10 -13.05 -3.32 -2.89
N THR A 11 -12.72 -4.45 -2.27
CA THR A 11 -11.32 -4.82 -2.05
C THR A 11 -10.66 -5.18 -3.39
N ARG A 12 -9.44 -4.70 -3.60
CA ARG A 12 -8.60 -5.07 -4.75
C ARG A 12 -7.40 -5.85 -4.30
N LYS A 13 -7.01 -6.84 -5.10
CA LYS A 13 -5.76 -7.60 -4.94
C LYS A 13 -4.88 -7.37 -6.16
N VAL A 14 -3.62 -7.05 -5.91
CA VAL A 14 -2.63 -6.79 -6.96
C VAL A 14 -1.34 -7.50 -6.60
N THR A 15 -0.71 -8.11 -7.60
CA THR A 15 0.63 -8.67 -7.47
C THR A 15 1.65 -7.65 -7.94
N LEU A 16 2.61 -7.34 -7.08
CA LEU A 16 3.70 -6.41 -7.28
C LEU A 16 5.02 -7.17 -7.39
N PHE A 17 5.96 -6.61 -8.14
CA PHE A 17 7.25 -7.24 -8.41
C PHE A 17 8.39 -6.39 -7.81
N PRO A 18 9.55 -6.98 -7.48
CA PRO A 18 10.68 -6.23 -6.96
C PRO A 18 11.12 -5.11 -7.91
N GLN A 19 11.19 -3.89 -7.38
CA GLN A 19 11.63 -2.68 -8.08
C GLN A 19 12.62 -1.94 -7.18
N ARG A 20 13.84 -1.68 -7.66
CA ARG A 20 14.93 -1.12 -6.82
C ARG A 20 14.58 0.24 -6.20
N ASP A 21 13.92 1.09 -6.97
CA ASP A 21 13.73 2.50 -6.64
C ASP A 21 12.27 2.89 -6.43
N LYS A 22 11.39 1.90 -6.18
CA LYS A 22 9.94 2.14 -6.01
C LYS A 22 9.40 1.50 -4.75
N THR A 23 8.69 2.31 -3.97
CA THR A 23 7.85 1.82 -2.87
C THR A 23 6.61 1.14 -3.42
N VAL A 24 5.94 0.36 -2.58
CA VAL A 24 4.65 -0.27 -2.90
C VAL A 24 3.64 0.77 -3.38
N LEU A 25 3.58 1.94 -2.74
CA LEU A 25 2.73 3.06 -3.14
C LEU A 25 3.04 3.50 -4.58
N GLN A 26 4.32 3.73 -4.89
CA GLN A 26 4.72 4.17 -6.24
C GLN A 26 4.40 3.14 -7.32
N GLN A 27 4.59 1.84 -7.03
CA GLN A 27 4.22 0.79 -7.97
C GLN A 27 2.71 0.75 -8.25
N LEU A 28 1.89 1.00 -7.22
CA LEU A 28 0.44 1.06 -7.37
C LEU A 28 -0.01 2.31 -8.14
N GLU A 29 0.62 3.46 -7.87
CA GLU A 29 0.39 4.71 -8.62
C GLU A 29 0.75 4.54 -10.11
N ASP A 30 1.87 3.89 -10.42
CA ASP A 30 2.29 3.61 -11.81
C ASP A 30 1.32 2.69 -12.56
N GLN A 31 0.61 1.82 -11.84
CA GLN A 31 -0.43 0.93 -12.39
C GLN A 31 -1.80 1.62 -12.46
N GLY A 32 -1.91 2.87 -12.00
CA GLY A 32 -3.15 3.65 -12.03
C GLY A 32 -4.10 3.41 -10.86
N PHE A 33 -3.65 2.77 -9.78
CA PHE A 33 -4.46 2.59 -8.57
C PHE A 33 -4.46 3.85 -7.70
N GLN A 34 -5.64 4.21 -7.17
CA GLN A 34 -5.81 5.36 -6.29
C GLN A 34 -6.01 4.90 -4.85
N ILE A 35 -4.92 4.57 -4.16
CA ILE A 35 -5.00 4.20 -2.74
C ILE A 35 -5.00 5.45 -1.84
N PRO A 36 -5.68 5.40 -0.67
CA PRO A 36 -5.59 6.48 0.32
C PRO A 36 -4.14 6.68 0.79
N TYR A 37 -3.66 7.92 0.82
CA TYR A 37 -2.37 8.27 1.44
C TYR A 37 -2.39 9.75 1.88
N GLN A 38 -1.49 10.12 2.79
CA GLN A 38 -1.36 11.51 3.26
C GLN A 38 0.10 11.95 3.38
N CYS A 39 0.89 11.31 4.25
CA CYS A 39 2.24 11.78 4.58
C CYS A 39 3.35 11.26 3.65
N ARG A 40 3.19 10.09 3.01
CA ARG A 40 4.24 9.38 2.26
C ARG A 40 5.52 9.01 3.05
N GLU A 41 5.52 9.16 4.37
CA GLU A 41 6.68 8.97 5.24
C GLU A 41 6.48 7.87 6.30
N GLY A 42 5.42 7.07 6.21
CA GLY A 42 5.16 5.98 7.16
C GLY A 42 4.57 6.41 8.52
N TYR A 43 4.20 7.68 8.70
CA TYR A 43 3.71 8.20 9.98
C TYR A 43 2.18 8.20 10.14
N CYS A 44 1.42 8.57 9.10
CA CYS A 44 -0.04 8.79 9.23
C CYS A 44 -0.90 7.53 9.17
N GLY A 45 -0.36 6.40 8.68
CA GLY A 45 -1.12 5.15 8.49
C GLY A 45 -2.19 5.15 7.39
N ALA A 46 -2.39 6.25 6.64
CA ALA A 46 -3.45 6.33 5.61
C ALA A 46 -3.28 5.31 4.47
N CYS A 47 -2.04 4.95 4.12
CA CYS A 47 -1.72 4.00 3.06
C CYS A 47 -1.59 2.54 3.57
N ARG A 48 -2.31 2.21 4.65
CA ARG A 48 -2.32 0.86 5.21
C ARG A 48 -3.00 -0.11 4.25
N MET A 49 -2.39 -1.28 4.08
CA MET A 49 -2.93 -2.39 3.30
C MET A 49 -2.46 -3.73 3.86
N THR A 50 -3.04 -4.82 3.37
CA THR A 50 -2.73 -6.18 3.84
C THR A 50 -1.78 -6.86 2.86
N LEU A 51 -0.66 -7.40 3.34
CA LEU A 51 0.19 -8.33 2.63
C LEU A 51 -0.44 -9.73 2.67
N ILE A 52 -0.86 -10.23 1.50
CA ILE A 52 -1.48 -11.56 1.35
C ILE A 52 -0.41 -12.63 1.14
N SER A 53 0.63 -12.33 0.38
CA SER A 53 1.73 -13.24 0.07
C SER A 53 2.99 -12.48 -0.32
N GLY A 54 4.14 -13.16 -0.28
CA GLY A 54 5.42 -12.61 -0.73
C GLY A 54 6.24 -12.00 0.41
N ARG A 55 7.16 -11.11 0.05
CA ARG A 55 8.03 -10.45 1.04
C ARG A 55 8.26 -8.99 0.66
N ILE A 56 8.10 -8.14 1.66
CA ILE A 56 8.42 -6.73 1.61
C ILE A 56 9.50 -6.40 2.64
N GLU A 57 10.15 -5.26 2.45
CA GLU A 57 11.13 -4.68 3.36
C GLU A 57 10.71 -3.24 3.67
N GLU A 58 10.82 -2.84 4.94
CA GLU A 58 10.55 -1.48 5.36
C GLU A 58 11.74 -0.56 5.02
N VAL A 59 11.42 0.64 4.56
CA VAL A 59 12.41 1.67 4.24
C VAL A 59 12.51 2.60 5.44
N GLY A 60 13.53 2.39 6.27
CA GLY A 60 13.77 3.16 7.50
C GLY A 60 13.35 2.43 8.77
N ASP A 61 13.41 3.12 9.91
CA ASP A 61 13.01 2.55 11.19
C ASP A 61 11.47 2.54 11.35
N PRO A 62 10.86 1.43 11.80
CA PRO A 62 9.40 1.33 11.93
C PRO A 62 8.87 2.35 12.94
N ILE A 63 8.09 3.34 12.48
CA ILE A 63 7.44 4.34 13.36
C ILE A 63 6.05 3.86 13.80
N ALA A 64 5.38 3.04 12.99
CA ALA A 64 4.02 2.56 13.23
C ALA A 64 3.99 1.04 13.36
N PHE A 65 3.41 0.56 14.46
CA PHE A 65 3.14 -0.87 14.62
C PHE A 65 2.12 -1.32 13.59
N CYS A 66 2.55 -2.14 12.64
CA CYS A 66 1.66 -2.85 11.74
C CYS A 66 1.29 -4.21 12.35
N GLY A 67 0.03 -4.64 12.19
CA GLY A 67 -0.34 -6.02 12.51
C GLY A 67 0.49 -7.02 11.68
N ALA A 68 0.43 -8.31 12.01
CA ALA A 68 1.32 -9.33 11.44
C ALA A 68 1.38 -9.35 9.90
N ASN A 69 0.32 -8.91 9.22
CA ASN A 69 0.24 -8.82 7.76
C ASN A 69 -0.07 -7.40 7.25
N ASP A 70 -0.17 -6.40 8.13
CA ASP A 70 -0.39 -5.03 7.68
C ASP A 70 0.94 -4.43 7.21
N ILE A 71 0.89 -3.58 6.19
CA ILE A 71 2.03 -2.83 5.70
C ILE A 71 1.62 -1.38 5.40
N LEU A 72 2.59 -0.47 5.38
CA LEU A 72 2.39 0.89 4.90
C LEU A 72 3.00 1.03 3.51
N ALA A 73 2.17 1.17 2.48
CA ALA A 73 2.64 1.17 1.10
C ALA A 73 3.71 2.25 0.79
N CYS A 74 3.67 3.39 1.49
CA CYS A 74 4.64 4.46 1.27
C CYS A 74 6.04 4.20 1.84
N SER A 75 6.18 3.27 2.79
CA SER A 75 7.44 2.99 3.49
C SER A 75 7.89 1.54 3.34
N CYS A 76 7.38 0.82 2.34
CA CYS A 76 7.77 -0.56 2.06
C CYS A 76 8.19 -0.74 0.60
N LYS A 77 9.15 -1.63 0.36
CA LYS A 77 9.59 -2.09 -0.98
C LYS A 77 9.35 -3.58 -1.12
N VAL A 78 9.05 -4.02 -2.33
CA VAL A 78 8.90 -5.44 -2.67
C VAL A 78 10.29 -6.05 -2.86
N VAL A 79 10.60 -7.13 -2.13
CA VAL A 79 11.86 -7.89 -2.28
C VAL A 79 11.64 -9.28 -2.89
N VAL A 80 10.43 -9.82 -2.75
CA VAL A 80 9.93 -11.02 -3.45
C VAL A 80 8.50 -10.73 -3.88
N ASP A 81 8.10 -11.18 -5.07
CA ASP A 81 6.75 -11.02 -5.64
C ASP A 81 5.67 -11.08 -4.56
N ALA A 82 4.97 -9.96 -4.40
CA ALA A 82 4.09 -9.72 -3.26
C ALA A 82 2.68 -9.45 -3.73
N THR A 83 1.70 -10.13 -3.13
CA THR A 83 0.29 -9.82 -3.36
C THR A 83 -0.20 -8.97 -2.21
N VAL A 84 -0.75 -7.80 -2.53
CA VAL A 84 -1.31 -6.87 -1.56
C VAL A 84 -2.81 -6.71 -1.78
N GLU A 85 -3.55 -6.54 -0.69
CA GLU A 85 -4.98 -6.24 -0.69
C GLU A 85 -5.23 -4.87 -0.07
N PHE A 86 -5.98 -4.02 -0.78
CA PHE A 86 -6.34 -2.67 -0.32
C PHE A 86 -7.77 -2.29 -0.72
N TRP A 87 -8.28 -1.26 -0.07
CA TRP A 87 -9.58 -0.67 -0.36
C TRP A 87 -9.39 0.49 -1.33
N ASP A 88 -10.14 0.47 -2.44
CA ASP A 88 -10.30 1.59 -3.38
C ASP A 88 -11.56 2.39 -3.02
#